data_AF-A0A7Y1UKX6-F1
#
_entry.id   AF-A0A7Y1UKX6-F1
#
_cell.length_a   1.000
_cell.length_b   1.000
_cell.length_c   1.000
_cell.angle_alpha   90.00
_cell.angle_beta   90.00
_cell.angle_gamma   90.00
#
_symmetry.space_group_name_H-M   'P 1'
#
loop_
_entity.id
_entity.type
_entity.pdbx_description
1 polymer ?
#
loop_
_entity_poly.entity_id
_entity_poly.type
_entity_poly.pdbx_seq_one_letter_code
_entity_poly.pdbx_strand_id
1 'polypeptide(L)'
;MQDGVAGICHGSPVKRIRAIIVLPAFVATVAPAGAAVDFEKEILPILEANCIECHGPDKQKSKLRVDQRAVLLRGGDSGLAALVPG
;
A
#
# COMPACT_ATOMS: atom_id res chain seq x y z
N MET A 1 38.13 0.96 50.69
CA MET A 1 39.42 1.58 50.30
C MET A 1 39.37 1.84 48.81
N GLN A 2 39.55 3.10 48.39
CA GLN A 2 39.25 3.72 47.07
C GLN A 2 37.96 4.56 47.04
N ASP A 3 37.83 5.46 48.01
CA ASP A 3 38.08 6.91 47.85
C ASP A 3 37.79 7.54 46.48
N GLY A 4 36.90 8.55 46.49
CA GLY A 4 37.13 9.81 45.80
C GLY A 4 36.73 9.91 44.33
N VAL A 5 35.52 10.41 44.06
CA VAL A 5 35.35 11.33 42.93
C VAL A 5 34.43 12.48 43.33
N ALA A 6 35.07 13.62 43.54
CA ALA A 6 34.46 14.91 43.65
C ALA A 6 34.05 15.42 42.26
N GLY A 7 32.86 16.05 42.21
CA GLY A 7 32.64 17.31 41.53
C GLY A 7 32.77 17.36 40.01
N ILE A 8 31.63 17.39 39.30
CA ILE A 8 31.51 18.14 38.04
C ILE A 8 30.16 18.85 38.01
N CYS A 9 30.15 20.11 38.47
CA CYS A 9 29.04 21.04 38.32
C CYS A 9 28.96 21.51 36.86
N HIS A 10 27.90 21.15 36.14
CA HIS A 10 27.66 21.58 34.77
C HIS A 10 26.88 22.91 34.75
N GLY A 11 27.60 24.02 34.83
CA GLY A 11 27.09 25.35 34.48
C GLY A 11 27.61 25.76 33.12
N SER A 12 26.75 25.90 32.12
CA SER A 12 27.10 26.62 30.88
C SER A 12 25.93 27.47 30.40
N PRO A 13 26.18 28.73 29.98
CA PRO A 13 25.15 29.68 29.65
C PRO A 13 24.60 29.43 28.24
N VAL A 14 23.29 29.27 28.12
CA VAL A 14 22.61 29.13 26.82
C VAL A 14 22.58 30.47 26.08
N LYS A 15 23.47 30.62 25.09
CA LYS A 15 23.50 31.74 24.16
C LYS A 15 22.31 31.64 23.19
N ARG A 16 21.37 32.58 23.29
CA ARG A 16 20.16 32.64 22.47
C ARG A 16 20.51 33.06 21.03
N ILE A 17 20.49 32.12 20.10
CA ILE A 17 20.66 32.39 18.66
C ILE A 17 19.29 32.73 18.08
N ARG A 18 19.13 33.97 17.59
CA ARG A 18 17.96 34.37 16.81
C ARG A 18 18.13 33.85 15.39
N ALA A 19 17.51 32.72 15.07
CA ALA A 19 17.46 32.18 13.71
C ALA A 19 16.24 32.75 12.98
N ILE A 20 16.47 33.48 11.89
CA ILE A 20 15.43 33.90 10.96
C ILE A 20 15.18 32.73 10.01
N ILE A 21 14.04 32.06 10.16
CA ILE A 21 13.61 30.93 9.33
C ILE A 21 12.97 31.50 8.07
N VAL A 22 13.66 31.40 6.93
CA VAL A 22 13.05 31.61 5.61
C VAL A 22 12.43 30.29 5.19
N LEU A 23 11.11 30.22 5.23
CA LEU A 23 10.36 29.00 4.88
C LEU A 23 10.32 28.86 3.34
N PRO A 24 10.84 27.77 2.76
CA PRO A 24 10.69 27.54 1.33
C PRO A 24 9.22 27.17 1.04
N ALA A 25 8.64 27.78 0.02
CA ALA A 25 7.29 27.46 -0.43
C ALA A 25 7.27 26.01 -0.96
N PHE A 26 6.62 25.12 -0.21
CA PHE A 26 6.46 23.72 -0.57
C PHE A 26 5.38 23.61 -1.66
N VAL A 27 5.81 23.47 -2.92
CA VAL A 27 4.89 23.28 -4.04
C VAL A 27 4.47 21.81 -4.07
N ALA A 28 3.23 21.53 -3.68
CA ALA A 28 2.65 20.20 -3.76
C ALA A 28 2.26 19.90 -5.22
N THR A 29 3.02 19.04 -5.88
CA THR A 29 2.62 18.43 -7.17
C THR A 29 1.50 17.43 -6.93
N VAL A 30 0.29 17.75 -7.41
CA VAL A 30 -0.85 16.83 -7.41
C VAL A 30 -0.63 15.81 -8.53
N ALA A 31 -0.51 14.53 -8.17
CA ALA A 31 -0.48 13.44 -9.14
C ALA A 31 -1.83 13.33 -9.86
N PRO A 32 -1.86 13.03 -11.17
CA PRO A 32 -3.11 12.84 -11.89
C PRO A 32 -3.85 11.63 -11.32
N ALA A 33 -5.10 11.85 -10.90
CA ALA A 33 -5.99 10.76 -10.52
C ALA A 33 -6.39 9.99 -11.80
N GLY A 34 -5.96 8.73 -11.89
CA GLY A 34 -6.32 7.84 -13.00
C GLY A 34 -5.14 7.35 -13.84
N ALA A 35 -4.09 6.83 -13.20
CA ALA A 35 -3.12 6.01 -13.93
C ALA A 35 -3.82 4.73 -14.41
N ALA A 36 -3.54 4.32 -15.65
CA ALA A 36 -4.03 3.04 -16.18
C ALA A 36 -3.42 1.91 -15.35
N VAL A 37 -4.28 1.04 -14.80
CA VAL A 37 -3.86 -0.12 -14.02
C VAL A 37 -3.32 -1.20 -14.95
N ASP A 38 -2.11 -1.67 -14.69
CA ASP A 38 -1.51 -2.80 -15.41
C ASP A 38 -2.04 -4.11 -14.80
N PHE A 39 -2.88 -4.82 -15.56
CA PHE A 39 -3.53 -6.04 -15.09
C PHE A 39 -2.51 -7.11 -14.65
N GLU A 40 -1.44 -7.30 -15.42
CA GLU A 40 -0.47 -8.38 -15.18
C GLU A 40 0.39 -8.08 -13.95
N LYS A 41 0.76 -6.81 -13.75
CA LYS A 41 1.61 -6.41 -12.62
C LYS A 41 0.85 -6.19 -11.33
N GLU A 42 -0.39 -5.72 -11.41
CA GLU A 42 -1.12 -5.24 -10.24
C GLU A 42 -2.27 -6.16 -9.83
N ILE A 43 -3.00 -6.73 -10.79
CA ILE A 43 -4.25 -7.48 -10.51
C ILE A 43 -4.01 -8.99 -10.50
N LEU A 44 -3.31 -9.53 -11.50
CA LEU A 44 -3.03 -10.95 -11.64
C LEU A 44 -2.39 -11.59 -10.39
N PRO A 45 -1.34 -11.03 -9.76
CA PRO A 45 -0.74 -11.64 -8.56
C PRO A 45 -1.71 -11.73 -7.38
N ILE A 46 -2.68 -10.81 -7.30
CA ILE A 46 -3.73 -10.85 -6.26
C ILE A 46 -4.69 -12.01 -6.52
N LEU A 47 -5.09 -12.20 -7.78
CA LEU A 47 -5.99 -13.29 -8.18
C LEU A 47 -5.32 -14.66 -8.01
N GLU A 48 -4.05 -14.78 -8.37
CA GLU A 48 -3.25 -15.99 -8.18
C GLU A 48 -3.15 -16.37 -6.71
N ALA A 49 -2.84 -15.40 -5.83
CA ALA A 49 -2.65 -15.66 -4.41
C ALA A 49 -3.95 -16.01 -3.66
N ASN A 50 -5.10 -15.47 -4.07
CA ASN A 50 -6.31 -15.52 -3.26
C ASN A 50 -7.49 -16.24 -3.90
N CYS A 51 -7.53 -16.37 -5.23
CA CYS A 51 -8.76 -16.76 -5.94
C CYS A 51 -8.58 -17.99 -6.83
N ILE A 52 -7.46 -18.08 -7.55
CA ILE A 52 -7.24 -19.13 -8.58
C ILE A 52 -7.17 -20.53 -7.97
N GLU A 53 -6.71 -20.69 -6.72
CA GLU A 53 -6.67 -22.01 -6.07
C GLU A 53 -8.03 -22.72 -6.06
N CYS A 54 -9.12 -21.96 -5.87
CA CYS A 54 -10.49 -22.50 -5.80
C CYS A 54 -11.36 -22.19 -7.03
N HIS A 55 -10.99 -21.17 -7.82
CA HIS A 55 -11.74 -20.67 -8.98
C HIS A 55 -10.89 -20.60 -10.26
N GLY A 56 -9.93 -21.52 -10.39
CA GLY A 56 -9.00 -21.64 -11.51
C GLY A 56 -9.30 -22.85 -12.39
N PRO A 57 -8.37 -23.25 -13.28
CA PRO A 57 -8.57 -24.39 -14.17
C PRO A 57 -8.72 -25.72 -13.42
N ASP A 58 -7.94 -25.91 -12.34
CA ASP A 58 -7.90 -27.16 -11.60
C ASP A 58 -9.13 -27.38 -10.70
N LYS A 59 -9.67 -26.28 -10.14
CA LYS A 59 -10.85 -26.30 -9.28
C LYS A 59 -11.75 -25.13 -9.62
N GLN A 60 -13.03 -25.45 -9.87
CA GLN A 60 -14.06 -24.49 -10.29
C GLN A 60 -15.20 -24.47 -9.29
N LYS A 61 -14.89 -24.03 -8.06
CA LYS A 61 -15.91 -23.95 -7.01
C LYS A 61 -17.03 -23.02 -7.47
N SER A 62 -18.28 -23.43 -7.23
CA SER A 62 -19.48 -22.68 -7.64
C SER A 62 -19.53 -22.35 -9.14
N LYS A 63 -18.90 -23.17 -9.99
CA LYS A 63 -18.78 -22.98 -11.45
C LYS A 63 -18.24 -21.60 -11.86
N LEU A 64 -17.44 -20.98 -11.01
CA LEU A 64 -16.83 -19.67 -11.27
C LEU A 64 -15.37 -19.84 -11.68
N ARG A 65 -14.96 -19.05 -12.69
CA ARG A 65 -13.58 -18.94 -13.18
C ARG A 65 -13.13 -17.49 -13.19
N VAL A 66 -12.05 -17.19 -12.46
CA VAL A 66 -11.51 -15.82 -12.34
C VAL A 66 -10.39 -15.51 -13.32
N ASP A 67 -9.75 -16.54 -13.89
CA ASP A 67 -8.70 -16.41 -14.90
C ASP A 67 -9.24 -16.15 -16.32
N GLN A 68 -10.54 -16.41 -16.54
CA GLN A 68 -11.20 -16.17 -17.83
C GLN A 68 -12.23 -15.06 -17.73
N ARG A 69 -11.92 -13.92 -18.36
CA ARG A 69 -12.79 -12.73 -18.38
C ARG A 69 -14.24 -13.04 -18.77
N ALA A 70 -14.45 -13.84 -19.81
CA ALA A 70 -15.79 -14.16 -20.30
C ALA A 70 -16.65 -14.90 -19.26
N VAL A 71 -16.04 -15.85 -18.54
CA VAL A 71 -16.74 -16.63 -17.50
C VAL A 71 -16.96 -15.79 -16.26
N LEU A 72 -15.98 -14.96 -15.89
CA LEU A 72 -16.07 -14.05 -14.76
C LEU A 72 -17.23 -13.04 -14.92
N LEU A 73 -17.43 -12.51 -16.14
CA LEU A 73 -18.55 -11.62 -16.44
C LEU A 73 -19.90 -12.33 -16.40
N ARG A 74 -19.96 -13.61 -16.79
CA ARG A 74 -21.18 -14.43 -16.69
C ARG A 74 -21.52 -14.75 -15.23
N GLY A 75 -20.50 -14.89 -14.38
CA GLY A 75 -20.65 -15.34 -13.01
C GLY A 75 -20.78 -16.86 -12.89
N GLY A 76 -20.96 -17.33 -11.66
CA GLY A 76 -21.06 -18.75 -11.32
C GLY A 76 -22.49 -19.18 -11.00
N ASP A 77 -22.60 -20.14 -10.08
CA ASP A 77 -23.86 -20.73 -9.63
C ASP A 77 -24.81 -19.74 -8.92
N SER A 78 -24.34 -18.54 -8.55
CA SER A 78 -25.19 -17.47 -8.01
C SER A 78 -26.18 -16.92 -9.05
N GLY A 79 -25.95 -17.18 -10.35
CA GLY A 79 -26.79 -16.67 -11.44
C GLY A 79 -26.66 -15.17 -11.68
N LEU A 80 -25.79 -14.49 -10.93
CA LEU A 80 -25.48 -13.06 -11.07
C LEU A 80 -24.09 -12.90 -11.68
N ALA A 81 -23.90 -11.83 -12.46
CA ALA A 81 -22.58 -11.44 -12.95
C ALA A 81 -21.64 -11.19 -11.76
N ALA A 82 -20.44 -11.80 -11.80
CA ALA A 82 -19.48 -11.60 -10.71
C ALA A 82 -18.76 -10.24 -10.83
N LEU A 83 -18.71 -9.66 -12.02
CA LEU A 83 -18.19 -8.31 -12.28
C LEU A 83 -19.05 -7.59 -13.33
N VAL A 84 -19.20 -6.28 -13.16
CA VAL A 84 -19.81 -5.37 -14.14
C VAL A 84 -18.74 -4.37 -14.59
N PRO A 85 -18.38 -4.32 -15.88
CA PRO A 85 -17.45 -3.32 -16.39
C PRO A 85 -18.03 -1.90 -16.24
N GLY A 86 -17.22 -0.95 -15.78
CA GLY A 86 -17.62 0.46 -15.62
C GLY A 86 -16.43 1.35 -15.29
#